data_AF-A0A1I7EEN8-F1
#
_entry.id   AF-A0A1I7EEN8-F1
#
_cell.length_a   1.000
_cell.length_b   1.000
_cell.length_c   1.000
_cell.angle_alpha   90.00
_cell.angle_beta   90.00
_cell.angle_gamma   90.00
#
_symmetry.space_group_name_H-M   'P 1'
#
loop_
_entity.id
_entity.type
_entity.pdbx_description
1 polymer ?
#
loop_
_entity_poly.entity_id
_entity_poly.type
_entity_poly.pdbx_seq_one_letter_code
_entity_poly.pdbx_strand_id
1 'polypeptide(L)' 'MMIFRPGDRITVAAGDRGARLMILGGATLSRPRYIWWNFVASSQERIEEAKTEWRAENWGKGRFDLPVDDRDEHIPLPD' A
#
# COMPACT_ATOMS: atom_id res chain seq x y z
N MET A 1 15.41 0.82 10.79
CA MET A 1 15.23 0.11 9.50
C MET A 1 16.56 0.16 8.76
N MET A 2 17.07 -0.98 8.29
CA MET A 2 18.28 -1.02 7.44
C MET A 2 17.85 -1.13 5.97
N ILE A 3 18.48 -0.37 5.08
CA ILE A 3 18.21 -0.40 3.63
C ILE A 3 19.50 -0.81 2.94
N PHE A 4 19.40 -1.81 2.07
CA PHE A 4 20.53 -2.38 1.35
C PHE A 4 20.39 -2.12 -0.15
N ARG A 5 21.53 -1.90 -0.82
CA ARG A 5 21.61 -1.80 -2.28
C ARG A 5 21.69 -3.18 -2.90
N PRO A 6 21.30 -3.34 -4.18
CA PRO A 6 21.52 -4.58 -4.90
C PRO A 6 23.00 -5.02 -4.82
N GLY A 7 23.25 -6.25 -4.38
CA GLY A 7 24.60 -6.82 -4.27
C GLY A 7 25.32 -6.59 -2.94
N ASP A 8 24.74 -5.83 -2.00
CA ASP A 8 25.32 -5.66 -0.68
C ASP A 8 25.45 -7.01 0.04
N ARG A 9 26.63 -7.27 0.60
CA ARG A 9 26.85 -8.44 1.46
C ARG A 9 26.39 -8.11 2.87
N ILE A 10 25.42 -8.86 3.36
CA ILE A 10 24.79 -8.62 4.66
C ILE A 10 25.08 -9.80 5.57
N THR A 11 25.59 -9.53 6.77
CA THR A 11 25.74 -10.54 7.83
C THR A 11 24.90 -10.09 9.02
N VAL A 12 24.15 -11.02 9.60
CA VAL A 12 23.37 -10.78 10.81
C VAL A 12 23.74 -11.81 11.85
N ALA A 13 24.02 -11.36 13.06
CA ALA A 13 24.29 -12.22 14.21
C ALA A 13 23.30 -11.86 15.34
N ALA A 14 22.75 -12.87 15.98
CA ALA A 14 21.95 -12.70 17.19
C ALA A 14 22.83 -12.95 18.43
N GLY A 15 22.54 -12.25 19.53
CA GLY A 15 23.14 -12.56 20.84
C GLY A 15 22.41 -13.71 21.55
N ASP A 16 22.77 -13.95 22.81
CA ASP A 16 22.33 -15.11 23.60
C ASP A 16 20.81 -15.28 23.73
N ARG A 17 20.04 -14.19 23.57
CA ARG A 17 18.56 -14.20 23.63
C ARG A 17 17.89 -14.37 22.27
N GLY A 18 18.66 -14.57 21.20
CA GLY A 18 18.16 -14.65 19.83
C GLY A 18 17.66 -13.31 19.28
N ALA A 19 17.10 -13.35 18.07
CA ALA A 19 16.48 -12.20 17.41
C ALA A 19 15.28 -12.66 16.56
N ARG A 20 14.25 -11.83 16.48
CA ARG A 20 13.14 -11.98 15.51
C ARG A 20 13.27 -10.90 14.45
N LEU A 21 13.42 -11.32 13.20
CA LEU A 21 13.73 -10.43 12.08
C LEU A 21 12.76 -10.67 10.93
N MET A 22 12.51 -9.64 10.14
CA MET A 22 11.82 -9.71 8.86
C MET A 22 12.71 -9.07 7.81
N ILE A 23 12.92 -9.76 6.70
CA ILE A 23 13.72 -9.30 5.57
C ILE A 23 12.77 -9.21 4.37
N LEU A 24 12.66 -8.02 3.80
CA LEU A 24 11.85 -7.73 2.62
C LEU A 24 12.78 -7.22 1.52
N GLY A 25 12.66 -7.77 0.33
CA GLY A 25 13.48 -7.39 -0.82
C GLY A 25 12.88 -7.91 -2.11
N GLY A 26 13.33 -7.34 -3.24
CA GLY A 26 12.84 -7.70 -4.56
C GLY A 26 13.45 -6.80 -5.63
N ALA A 27 13.20 -7.14 -6.89
CA ALA A 27 13.58 -6.28 -8.01
C ALA A 27 12.87 -4.93 -7.93
N THR A 28 13.55 -3.86 -8.31
CA THR A 28 12.96 -2.52 -8.42
C THR A 28 11.79 -2.55 -9.40
N LEU A 29 10.67 -1.91 -9.04
CA LEU A 29 9.55 -1.74 -9.96
C LEU A 29 9.99 -0.98 -11.21
N SER A 30 9.53 -1.40 -12.39
CA SER A 30 9.94 -0.82 -13.68
C SER A 30 9.49 0.63 -13.90
N ARG A 31 8.55 1.14 -13.10
CA ARG A 31 8.03 2.50 -13.15
C ARG A 31 7.74 3.00 -11.74
N PRO A 32 7.73 4.33 -11.51
CA PRO A 32 7.25 4.91 -10.27
C PRO A 32 5.85 4.41 -9.90
N ARG A 33 5.52 4.48 -8.61
CA ARG A 33 4.16 4.33 -8.10
C ARG A 33 3.81 5.60 -7.35
N TYR A 34 2.61 6.09 -7.59
CA TYR A 34 1.99 7.12 -6.79
C TYR A 34 1.24 6.43 -5.67
N ILE A 35 1.50 6.88 -4.44
CA ILE A 35 0.86 6.37 -3.23
C ILE A 35 0.17 7.57 -2.59
N TRP A 36 -1.13 7.47 -2.38
CA TRP A 36 -1.92 8.46 -1.66
C TRP A 36 -3.02 7.73 -0.90
N TRP A 37 -3.06 7.91 0.43
CA TRP A 37 -3.95 7.15 1.30
C TRP A 37 -3.86 5.64 0.99
N ASN A 38 -5.01 4.97 0.81
CA ASN A 38 -5.09 3.54 0.47
C ASN A 38 -4.96 3.26 -1.04
N PHE A 39 -4.65 4.27 -1.87
CA PHE A 39 -4.54 4.11 -3.32
C PHE A 39 -3.08 4.07 -3.77
N VAL A 40 -2.75 3.04 -4.56
CA VAL A 40 -1.44 2.86 -5.20
C VAL A 40 -1.65 2.67 -6.70
N ALA A 41 -1.10 3.57 -7.51
CA ALA A 41 -1.28 3.55 -8.96
C ALA A 41 0.00 3.90 -9.73
N SER A 42 0.00 3.62 -11.03
CA SER A 42 1.09 3.98 -11.96
C SER A 42 0.96 5.39 -12.56
N SER A 43 -0.16 6.08 -12.33
CA SER A 43 -0.40 7.47 -12.76
C SER A 43 -1.19 8.23 -11.69
N GLN A 44 -1.03 9.55 -11.64
CA GLN A 44 -1.78 10.43 -10.72
C GLN A 44 -3.26 10.52 -11.10
N GLU A 45 -3.57 10.56 -12.40
CA GLU A 45 -4.94 10.59 -12.91
C GLU A 45 -5.81 9.45 -12.34
N ARG A 46 -5.26 8.22 -12.28
CA ARG A 46 -5.97 7.08 -11.67
C ARG A 46 -6.24 7.25 -10.18
N ILE A 47 -5.38 7.99 -9.47
CA ILE A 47 -5.64 8.33 -8.07
C ILE A 47 -6.78 9.33 -7.99
N GLU A 48 -6.81 10.36 -8.83
CA GLU A 48 -7.89 11.35 -8.84
C GLU A 48 -9.25 10.74 -9.24
N GLU A 49 -9.27 9.83 -10.21
CA GLU A 49 -10.45 9.02 -10.53
C GLU A 49 -10.92 8.20 -9.32
N ALA A 50 -10.01 7.48 -8.67
CA ALA A 50 -10.33 6.68 -7.48
C ALA A 50 -10.84 7.56 -6.32
N LYS A 51 -10.28 8.76 -6.14
CA LYS A 51 -10.75 9.72 -5.14
C LYS A 51 -12.18 10.18 -5.43
N THR A 52 -12.47 10.48 -6.68
CA THR A 52 -13.81 10.94 -7.11
C THR A 52 -14.84 9.84 -6.90
N GLU A 53 -14.53 8.61 -7.31
CA GLU A 53 -15.39 7.44 -7.12
C GLU A 53 -15.63 7.12 -5.65
N TRP A 54 -14.59 7.19 -4.80
CA TRP A 54 -14.73 6.94 -3.37
C TRP A 54 -15.60 8.00 -2.68
N ARG A 55 -15.42 9.28 -3.01
CA ARG A 55 -16.28 10.38 -2.50
C ARG A 55 -17.72 10.30 -2.98
N ALA A 56 -17.98 9.64 -4.11
CA ALA A 56 -19.32 9.49 -4.63
C ALA A 56 -20.14 8.43 -3.87
N GLU A 57 -19.48 7.55 -3.11
CA GLU A 57 -20.10 6.53 -2.25
C GLU A 57 -21.16 5.65 -2.96
N ASN A 58 -20.99 5.45 -4.27
CA ASN A 58 -21.88 4.66 -5.11
C ASN A 58 -21.58 3.15 -4.99
N TRP A 59 -21.59 2.62 -3.77
CA TRP A 59 -21.20 1.25 -3.44
C TRP A 59 -21.95 0.22 -4.29
N GLY A 60 -21.20 -0.65 -4.97
CA GLY A 60 -21.74 -1.72 -5.82
C GLY A 60 -22.24 -1.26 -7.19
N LYS A 61 -22.17 0.04 -7.50
CA LYS A 61 -22.49 0.60 -8.83
C LYS A 61 -21.25 1.12 -9.58
N GLY A 62 -20.23 1.54 -8.85
CA GLY A 62 -18.98 2.08 -9.38
C GLY A 62 -17.80 1.12 -9.26
N ARG A 63 -16.59 1.67 -9.10
CA ARG A 63 -15.35 0.88 -8.93
C ARG A 63 -15.23 0.21 -7.56
N PHE A 64 -15.98 0.67 -6.57
CA PHE A 64 -15.89 0.22 -5.19
C PHE A 64 -17.24 -0.32 -4.70
N ASP A 65 -17.17 -1.28 -3.78
CA ASP A 65 -18.29 -1.77 -3.00
C ASP A 65 -17.81 -1.99 -1.56
N LEU A 66 -18.75 -1.97 -0.63
CA LEU A 66 -18.48 -2.30 0.76
C LEU A 66 -18.59 -3.82 0.96
N PRO A 67 -17.93 -4.37 2.00
CA PRO A 67 -18.13 -5.75 2.41
C PRO A 67 -19.63 -6.09 2.57
N VAL A 68 -20.01 -7.33 2.25
CA VAL A 68 -21.42 -7.75 2.25
C VAL A 68 -22.04 -7.68 3.65
N ASP A 69 -21.23 -7.88 4.68
CA ASP A 69 -21.59 -7.95 6.10
C ASP A 69 -21.22 -6.69 6.90
N ASP A 70 -20.65 -5.66 6.27
CA ASP A 70 -20.25 -4.41 6.91
C ASP A 70 -20.51 -3.22 5.95
N ARG A 71 -21.75 -2.70 5.98
CA ARG A 71 -22.23 -1.64 5.07
C ARG A 71 -22.66 -0.36 5.79
N ASP A 72 -22.59 -0.34 7.12
CA ASP A 72 -23.14 0.75 7.93
C ASP A 72 -22.16 1.92 8.04
N GLU A 73 -20.86 1.65 7.95
CA GLU A 73 -19.80 2.65 8.09
C GLU A 73 -18.74 2.53 6.99
N HIS A 74 -18.06 3.63 6.71
CA HIS A 74 -16.87 3.63 5.87
C HIS A 74 -15.95 4.80 6.27
N ILE A 75 -14.67 4.73 5.86
CA ILE A 75 -13.70 5.80 6.12
C ILE A 75 -13.73 6.80 4.96
N PRO A 76 -14.10 8.07 5.19
CA PRO A 76 -14.09 9.09 4.15
C PRO A 76 -12.65 9.45 3.77
N LEU A 77 -12.48 10.08 2.61
CA LEU A 77 -11.17 10.62 2.24
C LEU A 77 -10.78 11.76 3.19
N PRO A 78 -9.47 11.91 3.49
CA PRO A 78 -8.97 13.12 4.13
C PRO A 78 -9.14 14.35 3.21
N ASP A 79 -9.24 15.53 3.82
CA ASP A 79 -9.27 16.84 3.14
C ASP A 79 -8.00 17.13 2.33
#